data_AF-A0A929SPX3-F1
#
_entry.id   AF-A0A929SPX3-F1
#
_cell.length_a   1.000
_cell.length_b   1.000
_cell.length_c   1.000
_cell.angle_alpha   90.00
_cell.angle_beta   90.00
_cell.angle_gamma   90.00
#
_symmetry.space_group_name_H-M   'P 1'
#
loop_
_entity.id
_entity.type
_entity.pdbx_description
1 polymer ?
#
loop_
_entity_poly.entity_id
_entity_poly.type
_entity_poly.pdbx_seq_one_letter_code
_entity_poly.pdbx_strand_id
1 'polypeptide(L)'
;MENQNKEEKKHFHQTHEECGCKREDFIESLNYIPREDLQKLLLQGYVEAECENCGTEYRIEKEELEKIVKEITEMNISCDTSLCSTCDIGCFD
;
A
#
# COMPACT_ATOMS: atom_id res chain seq x y z
N MET A 1 2.96 -9.97 43.78
CA MET A 1 1.88 -10.37 42.86
C MET A 1 1.15 -9.10 42.51
N GLU A 2 1.74 -8.29 41.64
CA GLU A 2 1.50 -8.31 40.19
C GLU A 2 0.03 -8.02 39.89
N ASN A 3 -0.23 -6.81 39.37
CA ASN A 3 -1.13 -6.65 38.23
C ASN A 3 -0.72 -5.34 37.54
N GLN A 4 0.05 -5.54 36.47
CA GLN A 4 0.48 -4.51 35.54
C GLN A 4 -0.78 -4.03 34.82
N ASN A 5 -1.35 -2.91 35.24
CA ASN A 5 -2.40 -2.22 34.50
C ASN A 5 -1.73 -1.52 33.31
N LYS A 6 -1.36 -2.32 32.32
CA LYS A 6 -0.80 -1.89 31.05
C LYS A 6 -1.99 -1.37 30.26
N GLU A 7 -2.16 -0.05 30.28
CA GLU A 7 -3.19 0.66 29.52
C GLU A 7 -3.31 0.03 28.14
N GLU A 8 -4.46 -0.64 27.95
CA GLU A 8 -4.80 -1.37 26.74
C GLU A 8 -4.76 -0.38 25.58
N LYS A 9 -3.72 -0.51 24.74
CA LYS A 9 -3.67 0.16 23.45
C LYS A 9 -5.00 -0.11 22.77
N LYS A 10 -5.77 0.95 22.56
CA LYS A 10 -7.09 0.98 21.91
C LYS A 10 -7.15 -0.08 20.82
N HIS A 11 -7.76 -1.21 21.17
CA HIS A 11 -8.17 -2.27 20.27
C HIS A 11 -9.29 -1.68 19.39
N PHE A 12 -8.94 -0.87 18.38
CA PHE A 12 -9.80 -0.71 17.23
C PHE A 12 -9.72 -2.05 16.51
N HIS A 13 -10.65 -2.95 16.81
CA HIS A 13 -10.70 -4.29 16.25
C HIS A 13 -12.04 -4.46 15.56
N GLN A 14 -12.29 -3.61 14.58
CA GLN A 14 -13.22 -3.99 13.54
C GLN A 14 -12.63 -5.23 12.88
N THR A 15 -13.40 -6.32 12.80
CA THR A 15 -12.94 -7.56 12.18
C THR A 15 -12.61 -7.30 10.69
N HIS A 16 -11.71 -8.09 10.10
CA HIS A 16 -11.37 -7.95 8.66
C HIS A 16 -12.63 -7.94 7.77
N GLU A 17 -13.61 -8.77 8.12
CA GLU A 17 -14.92 -8.85 7.45
C GLU A 17 -15.71 -7.54 7.51
N GLU A 18 -15.68 -6.85 8.64
CA GLU A 18 -16.33 -5.55 8.78
C GLU A 18 -15.52 -4.44 8.13
N CYS A 19 -14.19 -4.50 8.19
CA CYS A 19 -13.30 -3.51 7.58
C CYS A 19 -13.41 -3.54 6.06
N GLY A 20 -13.62 -4.72 5.48
CA GLY A 20 -13.77 -4.91 4.04
C GLY A 20 -12.50 -4.63 3.24
N CYS A 21 -11.34 -4.45 3.89
CA CYS A 21 -10.09 -4.25 3.18
C CYS A 21 -9.77 -5.52 2.38
N LYS A 22 -9.30 -5.35 1.14
CA LYS A 22 -8.98 -6.47 0.27
C LYS A 22 -7.53 -6.41 -0.12
N ARG A 23 -6.96 -7.57 -0.44
CA ARG A 23 -5.63 -7.64 -1.02
C ARG A 23 -5.53 -6.85 -2.34
N GLU A 24 -6.61 -6.80 -3.12
CA GLU A 24 -6.70 -6.00 -4.35
C GLU A 24 -6.50 -4.51 -4.08
N ASP A 25 -7.08 -3.99 -2.99
CA ASP A 25 -6.96 -2.60 -2.54
C ASP A 25 -5.50 -2.27 -2.17
N PHE A 26 -4.79 -3.23 -1.55
CA PHE A 26 -3.36 -3.11 -1.31
C PHE A 26 -2.55 -3.08 -2.61
N ILE A 27 -2.86 -3.95 -3.58
CA ILE A 27 -2.17 -3.98 -4.87
C ILE A 27 -2.42 -2.67 -5.65
N GLU A 28 -3.65 -2.15 -5.61
CA GLU A 28 -4.00 -0.86 -6.20
C GLU A 28 -3.22 0.28 -5.52
N SER A 29 -3.05 0.22 -4.20
CA SER A 29 -2.22 1.18 -3.44
C SER A 29 -0.77 1.21 -3.93
N LEU A 30 -0.21 0.08 -4.40
CA LEU A 30 1.13 0.04 -5.00
C LEU A 30 1.24 0.87 -6.28
N ASN A 31 0.14 1.09 -7.02
CA ASN A 31 0.12 1.95 -8.21
C ASN A 31 0.37 3.42 -7.88
N TYR A 32 0.06 3.85 -6.66
CA TYR A 32 0.30 5.22 -6.19
C TYR A 32 1.73 5.42 -5.65
N ILE A 33 2.48 4.34 -5.45
CA ILE A 33 3.87 4.43 -5.02
C ILE A 33 4.73 4.88 -6.22
N PRO A 34 5.59 5.90 -6.06
CA PRO A 34 6.47 6.32 -7.14
C PRO A 34 7.38 5.17 -7.58
N ARG A 35 7.68 5.11 -8.87
CA ARG A 35 8.44 4.01 -9.49
C ARG A 35 9.79 3.79 -8.82
N GLU A 36 10.44 4.85 -8.38
CA GLU A 36 11.72 4.78 -7.65
C GLU A 36 11.58 3.98 -6.34
N ASP A 37 10.50 4.21 -5.59
CA ASP A 37 10.24 3.46 -4.35
C ASP A 37 9.75 2.04 -4.64
N LEU A 38 8.94 1.82 -5.68
CA LEU A 38 8.62 0.47 -6.14
C LEU A 38 9.88 -0.34 -6.49
N GLN A 39 10.87 0.28 -7.14
CA GLN A 39 12.15 -0.38 -7.41
C GLN A 39 12.93 -0.70 -6.14
N LYS A 40 12.89 0.15 -5.11
CA LYS A 40 13.48 -0.16 -3.80
C LYS A 40 12.79 -1.35 -3.14
N LEU A 41 11.46 -1.43 -3.21
CA LEU A 41 10.68 -2.57 -2.70
C LEU A 41 11.03 -3.87 -3.45
N LEU A 42 11.22 -3.80 -4.77
CA LEU A 42 11.71 -4.93 -5.58
C LEU A 42 13.11 -5.40 -5.18
N LEU A 43 13.99 -4.47 -4.80
CA LEU A 43 15.32 -4.79 -4.28
C LEU A 43 15.26 -5.44 -2.89
N GLN A 44 14.31 -5.04 -2.04
CA GLN A 44 14.04 -5.70 -0.75
C GLN A 44 13.52 -7.13 -0.92
N GLY A 45 12.79 -7.39 -2.01
CA GLY A 45 12.31 -8.72 -2.37
C GLY A 45 10.97 -9.11 -1.75
N TYR A 46 10.31 -8.19 -1.05
CA TYR A 46 8.90 -8.31 -0.69
C TYR A 46 8.41 -6.94 -0.22
N VAL A 47 7.10 -6.75 -0.23
CA VAL A 47 6.44 -5.62 0.42
C VAL A 47 5.36 -6.16 1.35
N GLU A 48 5.31 -5.58 2.55
CA GLU A 48 4.28 -5.84 3.54
C GLU A 48 3.56 -4.53 3.86
N ALA A 49 2.25 -4.60 4.06
CA ALA A 49 1.45 -3.50 4.53
C ALA A 49 0.42 -3.99 5.51
N GLU A 50 0.26 -3.24 6.59
CA GLU A 50 -0.76 -3.47 7.59
C GLU A 50 -1.93 -2.53 7.33
N CYS A 51 -3.15 -3.06 7.32
CA CYS A 51 -4.34 -2.23 7.30
C CYS A 51 -4.48 -1.53 8.66
N GLU A 52 -4.34 -0.21 8.69
CA GLU A 52 -4.41 0.58 9.93
C GLU A 52 -5.74 0.43 10.69
N ASN A 53 -6.81 0.03 10.01
CA ASN A 53 -8.16 -0.03 10.56
C ASN A 53 -8.52 -1.37 11.22
N CYS A 54 -7.92 -2.48 10.76
CA CYS A 54 -8.19 -3.83 11.30
C CYS A 54 -6.93 -4.65 11.63
N GLY A 55 -5.74 -4.10 11.37
CA GLY A 55 -4.45 -4.79 11.58
C GLY A 55 -4.22 -5.96 10.62
N THR A 56 -4.98 -6.08 9.54
CA THR A 56 -4.76 -7.16 8.56
C THR A 56 -3.48 -6.88 7.79
N GLU A 57 -2.51 -7.78 7.92
CA GLU A 57 -1.24 -7.71 7.21
C GLU A 57 -1.33 -8.37 5.83
N TYR A 58 -0.97 -7.63 4.80
CA TYR A 58 -0.85 -8.10 3.44
C TYR A 58 0.61 -8.15 3.04
N ARG A 59 1.05 -9.28 2.52
CA ARG A 59 2.41 -9.47 2.02
C ARG A 59 2.39 -9.88 0.56
N ILE A 60 3.22 -9.22 -0.23
CA ILE A 60 3.46 -9.52 -1.64
C ILE A 60 4.94 -9.88 -1.77
N GLU A 61 5.20 -11.13 -2.14
CA GLU A 61 6.54 -11.64 -2.40
C GLU A 61 7.14 -11.01 -3.67
N LYS A 62 8.47 -11.04 -3.81
CA LYS A 62 9.19 -10.49 -4.96
C LYS A 62 8.55 -10.84 -6.30
N GLU A 63 8.29 -12.13 -6.53
CA GLU A 63 7.82 -12.61 -7.83
C GLU A 63 6.48 -11.98 -8.24
N GLU A 64 5.59 -11.79 -7.28
CA GLU A 64 4.30 -11.13 -7.49
C GLU A 64 4.46 -9.61 -7.61
N LEU A 65 5.32 -9.02 -6.78
CA LEU A 65 5.63 -7.59 -6.85
C LEU A 65 6.24 -7.21 -8.21
N GLU A 66 7.10 -8.07 -8.78
CA GLU A 66 7.68 -7.88 -10.11
C GLU A 66 6.59 -7.84 -11.19
N LYS A 67 5.60 -8.73 -11.13
CA LYS A 67 4.46 -8.72 -12.07
C LYS A 67 3.65 -7.43 -11.93
N ILE A 68 3.28 -7.07 -10.71
CA ILE A 68 2.48 -5.87 -10.41
C ILE A 68 3.20 -4.59 -10.87
N VAL A 69 4.47 -4.42 -10.52
CA VAL A 69 5.27 -3.24 -10.92
C VAL A 69 5.44 -3.19 -12.43
N LYS A 70 5.62 -4.35 -13.07
CA LYS A 70 5.69 -4.44 -14.53
C LYS A 70 4.36 -4.01 -15.15
N GLU A 71 3.23 -4.50 -14.68
CA GLU A 71 1.89 -4.10 -15.14
C GLU A 71 1.62 -2.61 -14.92
N ILE A 72 1.97 -2.05 -13.76
CA ILE A 72 1.87 -0.60 -13.47
C ILE A 72 2.72 0.22 -14.44
N THR A 73 3.95 -0.25 -14.72
CA THR A 73 4.87 0.44 -15.63
C THR A 73 4.41 0.36 -17.08
N GLU A 74 3.84 -0.78 -17.49
CA GLU A 74 3.26 -0.98 -18.83
C GLU A 74 1.96 -0.19 -19.01
N MET A 75 1.07 -0.12 -18.00
CA MET A 75 -0.16 0.67 -18.02
C MET A 75 0.10 2.17 -18.09
N ASN A 76 1.16 2.67 -17.44
CA ASN A 76 1.51 4.09 -17.52
C ASN A 76 2.08 4.53 -18.88
N ILE A 77 2.37 3.61 -19.81
CA ILE A 77 2.75 3.97 -21.19
C ILE A 77 1.50 4.30 -22.02
N SER A 78 0.31 3.87 -21.60
CA SER A 78 -0.97 4.27 -22.22
C SER A 78 -1.71 5.37 -21.47
N CYS A 79 -1.15 5.94 -20.38
CA CYS A 79 -1.62 7.21 -19.84
C CYS A 79 -1.18 8.34 -20.78
N ASP A 80 -2.00 8.46 -21.82
CA ASP A 80 -2.18 9.58 -22.72
C ASP A 80 -1.76 10.90 -22.07
N THR A 81 -0.92 11.66 -22.77
CA THR A 81 -0.53 13.04 -22.52
C THR A 81 -1.72 14.01 -22.58
N SER A 82 -2.77 13.75 -21.81
CA SER A 82 -4.05 14.46 -21.87
C SER A 82 -4.74 14.61 -20.51
N LEU A 83 -4.27 13.98 -19.42
CA LEU A 83 -4.97 13.99 -18.11
C LEU A 83 -4.05 14.15 -16.88
N CYS A 84 -2.90 14.85 -17.00
CA CYS A 84 -2.19 15.38 -15.83
C CYS A 84 -2.81 16.66 -15.26
N SER A 85 -4.13 16.85 -15.40
CA SER A 85 -4.86 17.99 -14.84
C SER A 85 -5.51 17.63 -13.51
N THR A 86 -4.69 17.21 -12.55
CA THR A 86 -4.87 17.37 -11.08
C THR A 86 -3.67 16.73 -10.38
N CYS A 87 -2.46 17.19 -10.70
CA CYS A 87 -1.40 17.19 -9.70
C CYS A 87 -1.71 18.33 -8.73
N ASP A 88 -2.50 18.04 -7.69
CA ASP A 88 -2.67 18.92 -6.52
C ASP A 88 -1.43 18.80 -5.60
N ILE A 89 -0.24 18.90 -6.20
CA ILE A 89 0.99 19.21 -5.48
C ILE A 89 1.23 20.67 -5.77
N GLY A 90 0.98 21.50 -4.77
CA GLY A 90 1.29 22.92 -4.81
C GLY A 90 2.71 23.15 -5.31
N CYS A 91 2.82 23.80 -6.47
CA CYS A 91 3.97 24.64 -6.78
C CYS A 91 4.07 25.67 -5.65
N PHE A 92 5.05 25.51 -4.77
CA PHE A 92 5.51 26.61 -3.96
C PHE A 92 6.51 27.41 -4.80
N ASP A 93 6.23 28.72 -4.88
CA ASP A 93 6.94 29.77 -5.63
C ASP A 93 8.47 29.77 -5.40
#